data_AF-A0A822C2D5-F1
#
_entry.id   AF-A0A822C2D5-F1
#
_cell.length_a   1.000
_cell.length_b   1.000
_cell.length_c   1.000
_cell.angle_alpha   90.00
_cell.angle_beta   90.00
_cell.angle_gamma   90.00
#
_symmetry.space_group_name_H-M   'P 1'
#
loop_
_entity.id
_entity.type
_entity.pdbx_description
1 polymer ?
#
loop_
_entity_poly.entity_id
_entity_poly.type
_entity_poly.pdbx_seq_one_letter_code
_entity_poly.pdbx_strand_id
1 'polypeptide(L)'
;MINPYNILKLLSNFIFDKFSYNAPSPITCDEEQIARNLFNCLIKILESSSYLFESESTLDVDDESTYSDDEDSAPKTPTFKQLDVALDTDYQIIDDDFNLDQKFSLEYMKSAVDYFDEKDALTGKRKRSWTSVQHRFRRIPNPQCITRFRKYISTGGTKKHKIDDIDIYVYDQFGNARYQLLAVHDIDLRRWGLQKARELDLNSFEASENWLLAFKHRHRISSRKITQLVTRKHIESRQEIEQAAASFVDETNKVIEKYSPNEVLNSDQVGINLEPYGNRTLTHMGEQSTWSS
;
A
#
# COMPACT_ATOMS: atom_id res chain seq x y z
N MET A 1 23.42 6.44 15.44
CA MET A 1 24.33 5.92 14.40
C MET A 1 24.58 4.45 14.72
N ILE A 2 24.26 3.54 13.81
CA ILE A 2 24.39 2.09 14.04
C ILE A 2 25.88 1.72 13.95
N ASN A 3 26.41 1.00 14.94
CA ASN A 3 27.81 0.56 14.93
C ASN A 3 27.92 -0.84 14.28
N PRO A 4 28.55 -0.98 13.11
CA PRO A 4 28.67 -2.26 12.40
C PRO A 4 29.42 -3.33 13.22
N TYR A 5 30.38 -2.94 14.06
CA TYR A 5 31.11 -3.88 14.92
C TYR A 5 30.22 -4.53 15.98
N ASN A 6 29.26 -3.77 16.52
CA ASN A 6 28.32 -4.30 17.50
C ASN A 6 27.34 -5.29 16.85
N ILE A 7 26.94 -5.04 15.59
CA ILE A 7 26.08 -5.96 14.83
C ILE A 7 26.81 -7.28 14.59
N LEU A 8 28.07 -7.25 14.15
CA LEU A 8 28.86 -8.47 13.95
C LEU A 8 29.00 -9.29 15.24
N LYS A 9 29.21 -8.63 16.37
CA LYS A 9 29.27 -9.29 17.68
C LYS A 9 27.94 -9.96 18.06
N LEU A 10 26.82 -9.28 17.82
CA LEU A 10 25.49 -9.84 18.09
C LEU A 10 25.15 -11.00 17.14
N LEU A 11 25.47 -10.89 15.85
CA LEU A 11 25.29 -11.97 14.88
C LEU A 11 26.12 -13.21 15.25
N SER A 12 27.38 -13.01 15.64
CA SER A 12 28.23 -14.08 16.18
C SER A 12 27.53 -14.79 17.34
N ASN A 13 27.01 -14.04 18.32
CA ASN A 13 26.31 -14.62 19.46
C ASN A 13 25.06 -15.40 19.05
N PHE A 14 24.24 -14.88 18.13
CA PHE A 14 23.05 -15.58 17.62
C PHE A 14 23.41 -16.88 16.89
N ILE A 15 24.53 -16.91 16.18
CA ILE A 15 25.03 -18.12 15.53
C ILE A 15 25.49 -19.14 16.58
N PHE A 16 26.27 -18.71 17.59
CA PHE A 16 26.71 -19.59 18.68
C PHE A 16 25.55 -20.15 19.51
N ASP A 17 24.53 -19.34 19.79
CA ASP A 17 23.34 -19.76 20.53
C ASP A 17 22.52 -20.81 19.77
N LYS A 18 22.45 -20.68 18.43
CA LYS A 18 21.60 -21.54 17.59
C LYS A 18 22.33 -22.76 17.01
N PHE A 19 23.65 -22.68 16.83
CA PHE A 19 24.48 -23.72 16.23
C PHE A 19 25.65 -24.03 17.15
N SER A 20 25.46 -25.00 18.06
CA SER A 20 26.39 -25.23 19.17
C SER A 20 27.77 -25.80 18.77
N TYR A 21 27.97 -26.33 17.55
CA TYR A 21 29.28 -26.81 17.09
C TYR A 21 29.41 -26.81 15.56
N ASN A 22 30.17 -25.86 15.03
CA ASN A 22 30.79 -26.00 13.70
C ASN A 22 32.31 -25.87 13.89
N ALA A 23 33.05 -26.95 13.65
CA ALA A 23 34.50 -26.85 13.50
C ALA A 23 34.77 -25.98 12.26
N PRO A 24 35.70 -25.02 12.32
CA PRO A 24 35.95 -24.13 11.19
C PRO A 24 36.40 -24.95 9.96
N SER A 25 35.52 -25.01 8.96
CA SER A 25 35.84 -25.55 7.64
C SER A 25 36.56 -24.51 6.79
N PRO A 26 37.26 -24.92 5.72
CA PRO A 26 37.76 -23.99 4.72
C PRO A 26 36.59 -23.16 4.15
N ILE A 27 36.80 -21.85 4.01
CA ILE A 27 35.80 -20.94 3.44
C ILE A 27 35.54 -21.35 2.00
N THR A 28 34.27 -21.62 1.70
CA THR A 28 33.79 -21.94 0.36
C THR A 28 33.48 -20.66 -0.42
N CYS A 29 33.50 -20.76 -1.76
CA CYS A 29 33.15 -19.65 -2.64
C CYS A 29 31.72 -19.12 -2.38
N ASP A 30 30.79 -20.02 -2.06
CA ASP A 30 29.39 -19.68 -1.77
C ASP A 30 29.26 -18.92 -0.44
N GLU A 31 29.99 -19.32 0.60
CA GLU A 31 30.03 -18.60 1.88
C GLU A 31 30.61 -17.19 1.72
N GLU A 32 31.65 -17.02 0.90
CA GLU A 32 32.20 -15.70 0.58
C GLU A 32 31.17 -14.82 -0.16
N GLN A 33 30.44 -15.40 -1.11
CA GLN A 33 29.44 -14.67 -1.88
C GLN A 33 28.25 -14.24 -1.01
N ILE A 34 27.77 -15.11 -0.11
CA ILE A 34 26.71 -14.78 0.86
C ILE A 34 27.20 -13.69 1.82
N ALA A 35 28.44 -13.78 2.31
CA ALA A 35 29.02 -12.77 3.20
C ALA A 35 29.11 -11.40 2.51
N ARG A 36 29.51 -11.35 1.24
CA ARG A 36 29.53 -10.11 0.43
C ARG A 36 28.13 -9.53 0.26
N ASN A 37 27.13 -10.37 0.00
CA ASN A 37 25.75 -9.92 -0.12
C ASN A 37 25.23 -9.32 1.20
N LEU A 38 25.47 -9.98 2.33
CA LEU A 38 25.11 -9.46 3.66
C LEU A 38 25.82 -8.14 3.99
N PHE A 39 27.10 -8.02 3.63
CA PHE A 39 27.85 -6.78 3.79
C PHE A 39 27.24 -5.63 2.98
N ASN A 40 26.89 -5.88 1.72
CA ASN A 40 26.23 -4.88 0.86
C ASN A 40 24.87 -4.45 1.43
N CYS A 41 24.08 -5.38 1.98
CA CYS A 41 22.84 -5.04 2.68
C CYS A 41 23.11 -4.15 3.89
N LEU A 42 24.13 -4.46 4.69
CA LEU A 42 24.49 -3.68 5.87
C LEU A 42 24.94 -2.26 5.49
N ILE A 43 25.70 -2.08 4.42
CA ILE A 43 26.07 -0.75 3.89
C ILE A 43 24.82 0.03 3.48
N LYS A 44 23.91 -0.59 2.72
CA LYS A 44 22.63 0.05 2.33
C LYS A 44 21.80 0.48 3.55
N ILE A 45 21.78 -0.33 4.61
CA ILE A 45 21.09 0.01 5.87
C ILE A 45 21.73 1.23 6.53
N LEU A 46 23.07 1.28 6.60
CA LEU A 46 23.81 2.40 7.19
C LEU A 46 23.66 3.71 6.41
N GLU A 47 23.52 3.62 5.09
CA GLU A 47 23.29 4.76 4.20
C GLU A 47 21.81 5.21 4.20
N SER A 48 20.88 4.32 4.55
CA SER A 48 19.46 4.64 4.63
C SER A 48 19.09 5.33 5.95
N SER A 49 18.31 6.41 5.87
CA SER A 49 17.84 7.17 7.04
C SER A 49 16.74 6.47 7.84
N SER A 50 16.20 5.36 7.34
CA SER A 50 15.15 4.55 7.95
C SER A 50 15.13 3.19 7.28
N TYR A 51 15.46 2.13 8.02
CA TYR A 51 15.35 0.74 7.56
C TYR A 51 14.48 -0.02 8.57
N LEU A 52 13.31 -0.49 8.12
CA LEU A 52 12.32 -1.17 8.93
C LEU A 52 12.24 -2.63 8.44
N PHE A 53 12.43 -3.59 9.34
CA PHE A 53 12.20 -5.01 9.01
C PHE A 53 10.70 -5.25 8.85
N GLU A 54 10.31 -5.96 7.80
CA GLU A 54 8.94 -6.43 7.63
C GLU A 54 8.57 -7.37 8.77
N SER A 55 7.60 -6.99 9.59
CA SER A 55 6.80 -7.93 10.37
C SER A 55 5.44 -8.02 9.70
N GLU A 56 5.15 -9.13 9.03
CA GLU A 56 3.81 -9.40 8.50
C GLU A 56 2.81 -9.44 9.66
N SER A 57 2.07 -8.35 9.89
CA SER A 57 0.82 -8.40 10.64
C SER A 57 -0.32 -8.56 9.65
N THR A 58 -0.71 -9.80 9.40
CA THR A 58 -1.73 -10.15 8.41
C THR A 58 -3.13 -10.18 9.06
N LEU A 59 -4.11 -9.58 8.39
CA LEU A 59 -5.52 -9.90 8.59
C LEU A 59 -5.84 -11.06 7.66
N ASP A 60 -5.63 -12.29 8.15
CA ASP A 60 -6.00 -13.49 7.43
C ASP A 60 -7.53 -13.61 7.43
N VAL A 61 -8.12 -13.69 6.24
CA VAL A 61 -9.51 -14.14 6.08
C VAL A 61 -9.43 -15.64 5.94
N ASP A 62 -9.80 -16.37 6.98
CA ASP A 62 -9.92 -17.83 6.95
C ASP A 62 -10.97 -18.21 5.89
N ASP A 63 -10.49 -18.61 4.71
CA ASP A 63 -11.32 -19.11 3.61
C ASP A 63 -11.49 -20.63 3.80
N GLU A 64 -12.19 -21.01 4.88
CA GLU A 64 -12.62 -22.39 5.09
C GLU A 64 -13.91 -22.64 4.28
N SER A 65 -13.76 -22.74 2.95
CA SER A 65 -14.86 -23.15 2.06
C SER A 65 -15.10 -24.65 2.21
N THR A 66 -15.92 -25.04 3.20
CA THR A 66 -16.54 -26.36 3.20
C THR A 66 -17.72 -26.33 2.24
N TYR A 67 -17.58 -26.98 1.08
CA TYR A 67 -18.68 -27.21 0.15
C TYR A 67 -19.69 -28.15 0.80
N SER A 68 -20.87 -27.63 1.13
CA SER A 68 -22.08 -28.43 1.30
C SER A 68 -23.19 -27.77 0.48
N ASP A 69 -23.56 -28.44 -0.61
CA ASP A 69 -24.80 -28.20 -1.34
C ASP A 69 -25.98 -28.32 -0.38
N ASP A 70 -26.75 -27.25 -0.20
CA ASP A 70 -28.19 -27.30 0.06
C ASP A 70 -28.83 -25.91 -0.10
N GLU A 71 -30.05 -25.95 -0.62
CA GLU A 71 -30.82 -24.85 -1.19
C GLU A 71 -31.20 -23.70 -0.21
N ASP A 72 -31.40 -22.53 -0.83
CA ASP A 72 -32.31 -21.46 -0.45
C ASP A 72 -32.09 -20.77 0.92
N SER A 73 -31.27 -19.71 0.94
CA SER A 73 -31.34 -18.62 1.93
C SER A 73 -30.52 -17.40 1.50
N ALA A 74 -31.16 -16.22 1.57
CA ALA A 74 -30.68 -14.88 1.25
C ALA A 74 -29.21 -14.56 1.63
N PRO A 75 -28.54 -13.63 0.91
CA PRO A 75 -27.14 -13.28 1.13
C PRO A 75 -26.94 -12.68 2.53
N LYS A 76 -26.28 -13.45 3.41
CA LYS A 76 -25.82 -12.97 4.71
C LYS A 76 -24.60 -12.09 4.49
N THR A 77 -24.80 -10.78 4.61
CA THR A 77 -23.75 -9.78 4.78
C THR A 77 -22.86 -10.19 5.96
N PRO A 78 -21.52 -10.16 5.84
CA PRO A 78 -20.65 -10.48 6.96
C PRO A 78 -20.74 -9.38 8.01
N THR A 79 -21.26 -9.74 9.18
CA THR A 79 -21.32 -8.88 10.37
C THR A 79 -19.91 -8.69 10.91
N PHE A 80 -19.36 -7.51 10.68
CA PHE A 80 -18.01 -7.14 11.12
C PHE A 80 -18.02 -6.92 12.64
N LYS A 81 -17.17 -7.66 13.37
CA LYS A 81 -16.86 -7.35 14.77
C LYS A 81 -16.21 -5.97 14.80
N GLN A 82 -16.81 -5.06 15.56
CA GLN A 82 -16.30 -3.73 15.84
C GLN A 82 -14.90 -3.84 16.45
N LEU A 83 -13.86 -3.69 15.62
CA LEU A 83 -12.49 -3.55 16.09
C LEU A 83 -12.37 -2.18 16.74
N ASP A 84 -11.91 -2.16 17.99
CA ASP A 84 -11.52 -0.95 18.69
C ASP A 84 -10.50 -0.19 17.82
N VAL A 85 -10.95 0.94 17.28
CA VAL A 85 -10.12 1.88 16.52
C VAL A 85 -9.11 2.46 17.51
N ALA A 86 -7.97 1.81 17.66
CA ALA A 86 -6.78 2.46 18.19
C ALA A 86 -6.60 3.77 17.40
N LEU A 87 -6.59 4.89 18.11
CA LEU A 87 -6.53 6.24 17.54
C LEU A 87 -5.42 6.32 16.48
N ASP A 88 -5.82 6.43 15.22
CA ASP A 88 -4.92 6.58 14.08
C ASP A 88 -4.15 7.91 14.18
N THR A 89 -2.86 7.86 14.52
CA THR A 89 -2.03 9.05 14.79
C THR A 89 -1.89 9.99 13.58
N ASP A 90 -1.94 9.47 12.36
CA ASP A 90 -1.89 10.31 11.16
C ASP A 90 -3.19 11.12 11.01
N TYR A 91 -4.32 10.51 11.38
CA TYR A 91 -5.62 11.16 11.47
C TYR A 91 -5.93 11.79 12.83
N GLN A 92 -5.05 11.64 13.84
CA GLN A 92 -5.19 12.34 15.11
C GLN A 92 -5.02 13.84 14.83
N ILE A 93 -6.15 14.53 14.90
CA ILE A 93 -6.22 15.97 15.00
C ILE A 93 -5.85 16.29 16.46
N ILE A 94 -4.56 16.28 16.78
CA ILE A 94 -4.06 16.90 18.02
C ILE A 94 -3.99 18.41 17.75
N ASP A 95 -5.16 19.00 17.55
CA ASP A 95 -5.43 20.40 17.76
C ASP A 95 -6.77 20.40 18.48
N ASP A 96 -6.80 20.83 19.75
CA ASP A 96 -8.00 21.03 20.59
C ASP A 96 -8.99 22.08 20.01
N ASP A 97 -8.89 22.39 18.72
CA ASP A 97 -9.51 23.50 18.00
C ASP A 97 -10.52 22.99 16.95
N PHE A 98 -11.11 21.84 17.28
CA PHE A 98 -11.94 20.96 16.46
C PHE A 98 -12.97 21.71 15.58
N ASN A 99 -13.09 21.21 14.34
CA ASN A 99 -14.26 21.33 13.44
C ASN A 99 -14.36 22.49 12.43
N LEU A 100 -13.36 23.38 12.29
CA LEU A 100 -13.39 24.37 11.20
C LEU A 100 -13.06 23.74 9.83
N ASP A 101 -12.07 22.85 9.79
CA ASP A 101 -11.54 22.24 8.56
C ASP A 101 -12.52 21.25 7.92
N GLN A 102 -13.43 20.66 8.70
CA GLN A 102 -14.50 19.78 8.22
C GLN A 102 -15.78 20.54 7.83
N LYS A 103 -15.91 21.79 8.28
CA LYS A 103 -17.14 22.58 8.12
C LYS A 103 -17.13 23.44 6.85
N PHE A 104 -15.95 23.78 6.33
CA PHE A 104 -15.80 24.72 5.22
C PHE A 104 -15.01 24.13 4.07
N SER A 105 -15.53 24.26 2.85
CA SER A 105 -14.76 23.99 1.63
C SER A 105 -13.64 25.03 1.48
N LEU A 106 -12.52 24.62 0.88
CA LEU A 106 -11.39 25.50 0.59
C LEU A 106 -11.80 26.71 -0.26
N GLU A 107 -12.72 26.53 -1.21
CA GLU A 107 -13.29 27.62 -2.01
C GLU A 107 -14.14 28.59 -1.17
N TYR A 108 -14.85 28.08 -0.17
CA TYR A 108 -15.60 28.92 0.77
C TYR A 108 -14.67 29.73 1.67
N MET A 109 -13.56 29.13 2.12
CA MET A 109 -12.52 29.82 2.90
C MET A 109 -11.89 30.95 2.08
N LYS A 110 -11.51 30.70 0.81
CA LYS A 110 -11.00 31.72 -0.12
C LYS A 110 -11.98 32.87 -0.28
N SER A 111 -13.22 32.56 -0.62
CA SER A 111 -14.28 33.57 -0.80
C SER A 111 -14.50 34.44 0.44
N ALA A 112 -14.41 33.86 1.64
CA ALA A 112 -14.55 34.59 2.89
C ALA A 112 -13.34 35.51 3.17
N VAL A 113 -12.12 35.05 2.87
CA VAL A 113 -10.90 35.84 3.01
C VAL A 113 -10.88 36.99 2.01
N ASP A 114 -11.19 36.73 0.74
CA ASP A 114 -11.21 37.74 -0.33
C ASP A 114 -12.21 38.86 -0.02
N TYR A 115 -13.40 38.49 0.48
CA TYR A 115 -14.40 39.47 0.90
C TYR A 115 -13.99 40.28 2.13
N PHE A 116 -13.26 39.67 3.07
CA PHE A 116 -12.77 40.35 4.26
C PHE A 116 -11.60 41.30 3.94
N ASP A 117 -10.75 40.93 2.98
CA ASP A 117 -9.58 41.70 2.57
C ASP A 117 -9.88 42.70 1.43
N GLU A 118 -11.12 42.78 0.95
CA GLU A 118 -11.58 43.82 0.02
C GLU A 118 -11.29 45.23 0.59
N LYS A 119 -10.41 45.97 -0.10
CA LYS A 119 -10.06 47.35 0.25
C LYS A 119 -10.85 48.35 -0.59
N ASP A 120 -11.13 49.49 0.01
CA ASP A 120 -11.73 50.61 -0.71
C ASP A 120 -10.68 51.26 -1.63
N ALA A 121 -11.01 51.42 -2.91
CA ALA A 121 -10.12 51.96 -3.93
C ALA A 121 -9.75 53.44 -3.68
N LEU A 122 -10.58 54.19 -2.95
CA LEU A 122 -10.37 55.62 -2.69
C LEU A 122 -9.59 55.90 -1.40
N THR A 123 -9.77 55.07 -0.36
CA THR A 123 -9.19 55.31 0.97
C THR A 123 -8.11 54.30 1.37
N GLY A 124 -7.95 53.19 0.63
CA GLY A 124 -6.97 52.14 0.91
C GLY A 124 -7.23 51.36 2.22
N LYS A 125 -8.29 51.73 2.96
CA LYS A 125 -8.72 51.07 4.19
C LYS A 125 -9.58 49.86 3.87
N ARG A 126 -9.72 48.96 4.85
CA ARG A 126 -10.64 47.82 4.73
C ARG A 126 -12.06 48.32 4.51
N LYS A 127 -12.71 47.81 3.47
CA LYS A 127 -14.07 48.22 3.07
C LYS A 127 -15.13 47.63 3.99
N ARG A 128 -14.86 46.48 4.61
CA ARG A 128 -15.84 45.69 5.37
C ARG A 128 -15.46 45.57 6.84
N SER A 129 -16.45 45.72 7.72
CA SER A 129 -16.34 45.37 9.13
C SER A 129 -16.57 43.88 9.35
N TRP A 130 -16.12 43.35 10.49
CA TRP A 130 -16.41 41.96 10.88
C TRP A 130 -17.91 41.66 10.87
N THR A 131 -18.75 42.57 11.36
CA THR A 131 -20.22 42.42 11.36
C THR A 131 -20.77 42.20 9.95
N SER A 132 -20.23 42.90 8.94
CA SER A 132 -20.60 42.71 7.53
C SER A 132 -20.19 41.33 7.01
N VAL A 133 -19.02 40.85 7.41
CA VAL A 133 -18.51 39.52 7.03
C VAL A 133 -19.32 38.42 7.69
N GLN A 134 -19.63 38.54 8.98
CA GLN A 134 -20.48 37.58 9.71
C GLN A 134 -21.91 37.53 9.13
N HIS A 135 -22.45 38.65 8.66
CA HIS A 135 -23.78 38.66 8.02
C HIS A 135 -23.83 37.86 6.72
N ARG A 136 -22.78 37.93 5.89
CA ARG A 136 -22.68 37.21 4.61
C ARG A 136 -22.24 35.76 4.80
N PHE A 137 -21.30 35.53 5.72
CA PHE A 137 -20.72 34.24 6.02
C PHE A 137 -21.14 33.76 7.41
N ARG A 138 -22.46 33.61 7.63
CA ARG A 138 -23.07 33.28 8.94
C ARG A 138 -22.52 32.03 9.62
N ARG A 139 -21.97 31.11 8.84
CA ARG A 139 -21.39 29.86 9.35
C ARG A 139 -20.07 30.09 10.10
N ILE A 140 -19.37 31.20 9.82
CA ILE A 140 -18.09 31.56 10.45
C ILE A 140 -18.39 32.25 11.81
N PRO A 141 -18.04 31.61 12.94
CA PRO A 141 -18.46 32.11 14.25
C PRO A 141 -17.59 33.26 14.78
N ASN A 142 -16.29 33.30 14.44
CA ASN A 142 -15.30 34.18 15.07
C ASN A 142 -14.35 34.78 14.02
N PRO A 143 -13.96 36.07 14.13
CA PRO A 143 -12.97 36.69 13.24
C PRO A 143 -11.61 35.95 13.18
N GLN A 144 -11.22 35.24 14.25
CA GLN A 144 -10.01 34.41 14.26
C GLN A 144 -10.03 33.32 13.18
N CYS A 145 -11.21 32.86 12.75
CA CYS A 145 -11.35 31.90 11.65
C CYS A 145 -10.78 32.45 10.34
N ILE A 146 -10.91 33.75 10.07
CA ILE A 146 -10.35 34.38 8.86
C ILE A 146 -8.81 34.32 8.88
N THR A 147 -8.20 34.57 10.04
CA THR A 147 -6.74 34.43 10.20
C THR A 147 -6.30 32.99 9.95
N ARG A 148 -7.06 32.00 10.42
CA ARG A 148 -6.79 30.58 10.15
C ARG A 148 -6.98 30.22 8.68
N PHE A 149 -8.05 30.71 8.04
CA PHE A 149 -8.28 30.51 6.61
C PHE A 149 -7.12 31.07 5.77
N ARG A 150 -6.59 32.24 6.11
CA ARG A 150 -5.37 32.76 5.46
C ARG A 150 -4.19 31.80 5.59
N LYS A 151 -3.97 31.25 6.79
CA LYS A 151 -2.93 30.25 7.03
C LYS A 151 -3.14 29.03 6.14
N TYR A 152 -4.34 28.45 6.13
CA TYR A 152 -4.64 27.28 5.30
C TYR A 152 -4.48 27.52 3.80
N ILE A 153 -4.91 28.68 3.30
CA ILE A 153 -4.72 29.05 1.89
C ILE A 153 -3.23 29.18 1.57
N SER A 154 -2.45 29.83 2.45
CA SER A 154 -1.01 29.97 2.26
C SER A 154 -0.25 28.64 2.33
N THR A 155 -0.72 27.68 3.13
CA THR A 155 -0.12 26.35 3.27
C THR A 155 -0.63 25.34 2.24
N GLY A 156 -1.43 25.75 1.25
CA GLY A 156 -1.94 24.88 0.18
C GLY A 156 -3.06 23.93 0.63
N GLY A 157 -3.77 24.25 1.72
CA GLY A 157 -4.89 23.44 2.23
C GLY A 157 -4.77 23.10 3.71
N THR A 158 -5.81 22.42 4.20
CA THR A 158 -5.86 21.89 5.58
C THR A 158 -5.10 20.56 5.67
N LYS A 159 -4.70 20.16 6.89
CA LYS A 159 -4.06 18.85 7.12
C LYS A 159 -4.92 17.72 6.55
N LYS A 160 -6.22 17.77 6.81
CA LYS A 160 -7.17 16.78 6.29
C LYS A 160 -7.16 16.71 4.76
N HIS A 161 -7.26 17.85 4.08
CA HIS A 161 -7.25 17.89 2.62
C HIS A 161 -5.98 17.25 2.04
N LYS A 162 -4.83 17.55 2.64
CA LYS A 162 -3.55 16.95 2.24
C LYS A 162 -3.51 15.43 2.46
N ILE A 163 -4.06 14.94 3.58
CA ILE A 163 -4.16 13.49 3.83
C ILE A 163 -5.09 12.82 2.82
N ASP A 164 -6.23 13.45 2.48
CA ASP A 164 -7.14 12.95 1.46
C ASP A 164 -6.46 12.91 0.08
N ASP A 165 -5.65 13.92 -0.27
CA ASP A 165 -4.86 13.93 -1.51
C ASP A 165 -3.78 12.83 -1.53
N ILE A 166 -3.16 12.54 -0.39
CA ILE A 166 -2.21 11.42 -0.24
C ILE A 166 -2.95 10.09 -0.46
N ASP A 167 -4.12 9.90 0.16
CA ASP A 167 -4.94 8.69 0.03
C ASP A 167 -5.30 8.42 -1.43
N ILE A 168 -5.79 9.43 -2.16
CA ILE A 168 -6.12 9.33 -3.58
C ILE A 168 -4.88 8.95 -4.40
N TYR A 169 -3.75 9.62 -4.17
CA TYR A 169 -2.52 9.37 -4.91
C TYR A 169 -1.99 7.95 -4.71
N VAL A 170 -1.95 7.47 -3.45
CA VAL A 170 -1.45 6.12 -3.14
C VAL A 170 -2.35 5.06 -3.78
N TYR A 171 -3.66 5.27 -3.79
CA TYR A 171 -4.60 4.37 -4.44
C TYR A 171 -4.42 4.33 -5.96
N ASP A 172 -4.18 5.47 -6.62
CA ASP A 172 -3.87 5.52 -8.04
C ASP A 172 -2.56 4.78 -8.38
N GLN A 173 -1.50 4.98 -7.58
CA GLN A 173 -0.24 4.24 -7.73
C GLN A 173 -0.43 2.73 -7.56
N PHE A 174 -1.23 2.32 -6.57
CA PHE A 174 -1.60 0.91 -6.40
C PHE A 174 -2.31 0.35 -7.64
N GLY A 175 -3.33 1.03 -8.15
CA GLY A 175 -4.05 0.61 -9.36
C GLY A 175 -3.13 0.50 -10.58
N ASN A 176 -2.24 1.48 -10.77
CA ASN A 176 -1.25 1.48 -11.85
C ASN A 176 -0.25 0.31 -11.74
N ALA A 177 0.22 0.00 -10.52
CA ALA A 177 1.10 -1.13 -10.28
C ALA A 177 0.39 -2.47 -10.56
N ARG A 178 -0.87 -2.60 -10.14
CA ARG A 178 -1.70 -3.79 -10.45
C ARG A 178 -1.95 -3.96 -11.94
N TYR A 179 -2.23 -2.87 -12.67
CA TYR A 179 -2.34 -2.88 -14.12
C TYR A 179 -1.03 -3.29 -14.82
N GLN A 180 0.11 -2.99 -14.20
CA GLN A 180 1.42 -3.42 -14.67
C GLN A 180 1.82 -4.83 -14.21
N LEU A 181 0.95 -5.52 -13.46
CA LEU A 181 1.20 -6.85 -12.87
C LEU A 181 2.38 -6.86 -11.88
N LEU A 182 2.71 -5.72 -11.30
CA LEU A 182 3.77 -5.64 -10.30
C LEU A 182 3.25 -6.15 -8.94
N ALA A 183 4.10 -6.88 -8.23
CA ALA A 183 3.85 -7.20 -6.83
C ALA A 183 3.92 -5.93 -5.99
N VAL A 184 2.90 -5.69 -5.18
CA VAL A 184 2.79 -4.51 -4.30
C VAL A 184 2.74 -4.96 -2.86
N HIS A 185 3.56 -4.35 -2.02
CA HIS A 185 3.65 -4.63 -0.60
C HIS A 185 3.30 -3.40 0.24
N ASP A 186 3.11 -3.61 1.54
CA ASP A 186 2.80 -2.54 2.51
C ASP A 186 3.86 -1.42 2.48
N ILE A 187 5.13 -1.77 2.24
CA ILE A 187 6.22 -0.81 2.12
C ILE A 187 6.10 0.10 0.88
N ASP A 188 5.53 -0.39 -0.21
CA ASP A 188 5.30 0.40 -1.42
C ASP A 188 4.23 1.46 -1.17
N LEU A 189 3.12 1.05 -0.52
CA LEU A 189 2.06 1.98 -0.11
C LEU A 189 2.58 3.09 0.80
N ARG A 190 3.41 2.72 1.80
CA ARG A 190 4.07 3.71 2.68
C ARG A 190 4.99 4.64 1.92
N ARG A 191 5.81 4.08 1.03
CA ARG A 191 6.77 4.85 0.24
C ARG A 191 6.05 5.88 -0.63
N TRP A 192 4.97 5.50 -1.31
CA TRP A 192 4.15 6.42 -2.09
C TRP A 192 3.49 7.49 -1.22
N GLY A 193 2.98 7.11 -0.05
CA GLY A 193 2.39 8.04 0.90
C GLY A 193 3.40 9.09 1.38
N LEU A 194 4.58 8.66 1.84
CA LEU A 194 5.65 9.54 2.30
C LEU A 194 6.24 10.40 1.18
N GLN A 195 6.29 9.88 -0.05
CA GLN A 195 6.67 10.68 -1.22
C GLN A 195 5.67 11.82 -1.42
N LYS A 196 4.37 11.52 -1.42
CA LYS A 196 3.34 12.53 -1.65
C LYS A 196 3.26 13.54 -0.50
N ALA A 197 3.45 13.10 0.73
CA ALA A 197 3.51 13.98 1.89
C ALA A 197 4.62 15.02 1.79
N ARG A 198 5.81 14.63 1.29
CA ARG A 198 6.92 15.55 1.04
C ARG A 198 6.60 16.58 -0.04
N GLU A 199 5.89 16.20 -1.11
CA GLU A 199 5.43 17.14 -2.14
C GLU A 199 4.43 18.18 -1.59
N LEU A 200 3.65 17.81 -0.57
CA LEU A 200 2.64 18.67 0.06
C LEU A 200 3.17 19.41 1.30
N ASP A 201 4.47 19.33 1.59
CA ASP A 201 5.10 19.88 2.80
C ASP A 201 4.42 19.41 4.11
N LEU A 202 3.86 18.20 4.12
CA LEU A 202 3.21 17.60 5.30
C LEU A 202 4.20 16.71 6.06
N ASN A 203 5.15 17.34 6.75
CA ASN A 203 6.21 16.65 7.48
C ASN A 203 5.73 15.82 8.70
N SER A 204 4.49 16.03 9.14
CA SER A 204 3.89 15.29 10.27
C SER A 204 3.24 13.97 9.86
N PHE A 205 3.25 13.62 8.58
CA PHE A 205 2.67 12.37 8.09
C PHE A 205 3.71 11.26 8.14
N GLU A 206 3.42 10.18 8.86
CA GLU A 206 4.39 9.11 9.14
C GLU A 206 4.09 7.82 8.36
N ALA A 207 2.95 7.75 7.65
CA ALA A 207 2.46 6.52 7.03
C ALA A 207 2.42 5.34 8.03
N SER A 208 1.85 5.61 9.21
CA SER A 208 1.79 4.67 10.33
C SER A 208 1.09 3.36 9.98
N GLU A 209 1.31 2.33 10.80
CA GLU A 209 0.58 1.05 10.70
C GLU A 209 -0.94 1.27 10.70
N ASN A 210 -1.43 2.16 11.57
CA ASN A 210 -2.86 2.45 11.68
C ASN A 210 -3.40 3.11 10.41
N TRP A 211 -2.69 4.12 9.87
CA TRP A 211 -3.06 4.74 8.60
C TRP A 211 -3.09 3.71 7.47
N LEU A 212 -2.10 2.83 7.40
CA LEU A 212 -2.02 1.80 6.37
C LEU A 212 -3.16 0.78 6.47
N LEU A 213 -3.50 0.33 7.69
CA LEU A 213 -4.63 -0.55 7.94
C LEU A 213 -5.95 0.12 7.54
N ALA A 214 -6.14 1.39 7.93
CA ALA A 214 -7.32 2.17 7.55
C ALA A 214 -7.41 2.38 6.04
N PHE A 215 -6.29 2.70 5.38
CA PHE A 215 -6.17 2.84 3.93
C PHE A 215 -6.60 1.54 3.23
N LYS A 216 -6.01 0.41 3.62
CA LYS A 216 -6.34 -0.91 3.06
C LYS A 216 -7.82 -1.25 3.26
N HIS A 217 -8.38 -0.96 4.45
CA HIS A 217 -9.80 -1.19 4.72
C HIS A 217 -10.71 -0.31 3.85
N ARG A 218 -10.43 1.00 3.74
CA ARG A 218 -11.21 1.95 2.92
C ARG A 218 -11.26 1.52 1.44
N HIS A 219 -10.13 1.07 0.91
CA HIS A 219 -9.98 0.69 -0.50
C HIS A 219 -10.19 -0.79 -0.79
N ARG A 220 -10.59 -1.56 0.24
CA ARG A 220 -10.78 -3.01 0.17
C ARG A 220 -9.56 -3.74 -0.40
N ILE A 221 -8.38 -3.45 0.13
CA ILE A 221 -7.12 -4.08 -0.26
C ILE A 221 -6.75 -5.12 0.80
N SER A 222 -6.33 -6.31 0.37
CA SER A 222 -5.85 -7.38 1.23
C SER A 222 -4.61 -8.05 0.65
N SER A 223 -3.73 -8.57 1.51
CA SER A 223 -2.59 -9.40 1.08
C SER A 223 -3.09 -10.77 0.64
N ARG A 224 -2.76 -11.20 -0.58
CA ARG A 224 -3.12 -12.53 -1.12
C ARG A 224 -1.92 -13.23 -1.71
N LYS A 225 -1.98 -14.56 -1.69
CA LYS A 225 -0.96 -15.43 -2.32
C LYS A 225 -0.99 -15.25 -3.83
N ILE A 226 0.17 -15.05 -4.44
CA ILE A 226 0.33 -15.05 -5.89
C ILE A 226 0.11 -16.49 -6.37
N THR A 227 -0.92 -16.68 -7.20
CA THR A 227 -1.29 -18.01 -7.68
C THR A 227 -0.70 -18.32 -9.04
N GLN A 228 -0.45 -17.30 -9.86
CA GLN A 228 0.05 -17.45 -11.22
C GLN A 228 1.02 -16.32 -11.59
N LEU A 229 2.19 -16.71 -12.09
CA LEU A 229 3.15 -15.79 -12.70
C LEU A 229 2.80 -15.65 -14.18
N VAL A 230 2.44 -14.44 -14.60
CA VAL A 230 1.99 -14.17 -15.97
C VAL A 230 2.72 -13.01 -16.58
N THR A 231 3.12 -13.17 -17.83
CA THR A 231 3.61 -12.05 -18.63
C THR A 231 2.43 -11.29 -19.23
N ARG A 232 2.61 -10.01 -19.54
CA ARG A 232 1.58 -9.21 -20.25
C ARG A 232 1.09 -9.88 -21.53
N LYS A 233 2.01 -10.43 -22.32
CA LYS A 233 1.69 -11.18 -23.54
C LYS A 233 0.75 -12.36 -23.27
N HIS A 234 0.92 -13.04 -22.15
CA HIS A 234 0.05 -14.16 -21.78
C HIS A 234 -1.38 -13.71 -21.49
N ILE A 235 -1.58 -12.52 -20.90
CA ILE A 235 -2.91 -11.97 -20.65
C ILE A 235 -3.57 -11.52 -21.97
N GLU A 236 -2.82 -10.82 -22.82
CA GLU A 236 -3.32 -10.29 -24.09
C GLU A 236 -3.70 -11.40 -25.08
N SER A 237 -2.88 -12.44 -25.19
CA SER A 237 -3.12 -13.60 -26.07
C SER A 237 -3.90 -14.72 -25.39
N ARG A 238 -4.55 -14.49 -24.24
CA ARG A 238 -5.19 -15.55 -23.45
C ARG A 238 -6.20 -16.38 -24.28
N GLN A 239 -7.07 -15.72 -25.04
CA GLN A 239 -8.05 -16.41 -25.89
C GLN A 239 -7.37 -17.24 -26.99
N GLU A 240 -6.30 -16.72 -27.59
CA GLU A 240 -5.54 -17.42 -28.62
C GLU A 240 -4.83 -18.65 -28.03
N ILE A 241 -4.26 -18.52 -26.83
CA ILE A 241 -3.61 -19.60 -26.10
C ILE A 241 -4.64 -20.67 -25.72
N GLU A 242 -5.81 -20.28 -25.19
CA GLU A 242 -6.90 -21.21 -24.86
C GLU A 242 -7.40 -21.97 -26.10
N GLN A 243 -7.57 -21.27 -27.23
CA GLN A 243 -8.02 -21.89 -28.47
C GLN A 243 -6.95 -22.81 -29.09
N ALA A 244 -5.68 -22.40 -29.04
CA ALA A 244 -4.57 -23.22 -29.49
C ALA A 244 -4.41 -24.48 -28.61
N ALA A 245 -4.57 -24.34 -27.30
CA ALA A 245 -4.53 -25.47 -26.36
C ALA A 245 -5.68 -26.46 -26.63
N ALA A 246 -6.91 -25.97 -26.82
CA ALA A 246 -8.04 -26.82 -27.16
C ALA A 246 -7.82 -27.57 -28.49
N SER A 247 -7.35 -26.85 -29.52
CA SER A 247 -7.06 -27.43 -30.84
C SER A 247 -5.96 -28.50 -30.74
N PHE A 248 -4.90 -28.23 -29.97
CA PHE A 248 -3.81 -29.17 -29.74
C PHE A 248 -4.28 -30.44 -29.03
N VAL A 249 -5.14 -30.32 -28.02
CA VAL A 249 -5.72 -31.48 -27.31
C VAL A 249 -6.55 -32.33 -28.27
N ASP A 250 -7.41 -31.71 -29.08
CA ASP A 250 -8.23 -32.42 -30.07
C ASP A 250 -7.38 -33.14 -31.13
N GLU A 251 -6.32 -32.51 -31.62
CA GLU A 251 -5.39 -33.13 -32.57
C GLU A 251 -4.60 -34.27 -31.93
N THR A 252 -4.11 -34.07 -30.71
CA THR A 252 -3.32 -35.06 -29.98
C THR A 252 -4.16 -36.29 -29.63
N ASN A 253 -5.41 -36.11 -29.20
CA ASN A 253 -6.31 -37.23 -28.90
C ASN A 253 -6.56 -38.11 -30.15
N LYS A 254 -6.74 -37.51 -31.33
CA LYS A 254 -6.87 -38.25 -32.61
C LYS A 254 -5.62 -39.06 -32.97
N VAL A 255 -4.44 -38.61 -32.53
CA VAL A 255 -3.18 -39.32 -32.75
C VAL A 255 -3.01 -40.43 -31.72
N ILE A 256 -3.28 -40.16 -30.44
CA ILE A 256 -3.19 -41.12 -29.33
C ILE A 256 -4.09 -42.34 -29.56
N GLU A 257 -5.30 -42.16 -30.12
CA GLU A 257 -6.21 -43.26 -30.46
C GLU A 257 -5.60 -44.34 -31.37
N LYS A 258 -4.52 -44.02 -32.10
CA LYS A 258 -3.84 -44.96 -33.01
C LYS A 258 -2.83 -45.87 -32.32
N TYR A 259 -2.51 -45.59 -31.05
CA TYR A 259 -1.48 -46.30 -30.29
C TYR A 259 -2.10 -47.03 -29.09
N SER A 260 -1.46 -48.11 -28.65
CA SER A 260 -1.86 -48.77 -27.40
C SER A 260 -1.52 -47.88 -26.20
N PRO A 261 -2.30 -47.87 -25.11
CA PRO A 261 -1.97 -47.09 -23.91
C PRO A 261 -0.57 -47.33 -23.36
N ASN A 262 -0.02 -48.54 -23.55
CA ASN A 262 1.33 -48.90 -23.10
C ASN A 262 2.45 -48.29 -23.97
N GLU A 263 2.11 -47.70 -25.12
CA GLU A 263 3.03 -47.06 -26.06
C GLU A 263 3.01 -45.52 -25.92
N VAL A 264 2.11 -44.99 -25.09
CA VAL A 264 1.97 -43.55 -24.82
C VAL A 264 2.72 -43.22 -23.53
N LEU A 265 3.84 -42.52 -23.68
CA LEU A 265 4.68 -42.12 -22.56
C LEU A 265 4.51 -40.63 -22.29
N ASN A 266 4.24 -40.28 -21.03
CA ASN A 266 4.29 -38.89 -20.59
C ASN A 266 5.72 -38.53 -20.20
N SER A 267 6.29 -37.53 -20.87
CA SER A 267 7.55 -36.91 -20.47
C SER A 267 7.28 -35.43 -20.26
N ASP A 268 7.52 -34.94 -19.05
CA ASP A 268 7.35 -33.53 -18.72
C ASP A 268 8.63 -32.99 -18.07
N GLN A 269 8.87 -31.69 -18.28
CA GLN A 269 9.99 -30.97 -17.69
C GLN A 269 9.45 -30.06 -16.57
N VAL A 270 10.06 -30.15 -15.40
CA VAL A 270 9.74 -29.23 -14.30
C VAL A 270 10.62 -27.98 -14.37
N GLY A 271 9.98 -26.81 -14.38
CA GLY A 271 10.65 -25.53 -14.15
C GLY A 271 10.87 -25.33 -12.65
N ILE A 272 12.13 -25.18 -12.23
CA ILE A 272 12.47 -24.79 -10.86
C ILE A 272 12.84 -23.32 -10.88
N ASN A 273 12.06 -22.49 -10.21
CA ASN A 273 12.38 -21.08 -10.04
C ASN A 273 13.46 -20.93 -8.96
N LEU A 274 14.58 -20.30 -9.31
CA LEU A 274 15.72 -20.07 -8.41
C LEU A 274 15.60 -18.75 -7.62
N GLU A 275 14.67 -17.88 -8.00
CA GLU A 275 14.52 -16.55 -7.42
C GLU A 275 13.47 -16.57 -6.29
N PRO A 276 13.80 -16.06 -5.08
CA PRO A 276 12.85 -15.88 -4.00
C PRO A 276 11.97 -14.66 -4.29
N TYR A 277 10.89 -14.85 -5.04
CA TYR A 277 9.82 -13.86 -5.08
C TYR A 277 8.98 -13.96 -3.81
N GLY A 278 8.59 -12.81 -3.25
CA GLY A 278 7.54 -12.77 -2.23
C GLY A 278 6.32 -13.49 -2.79
N ASN A 279 5.83 -14.50 -2.09
CA ASN A 279 4.70 -15.32 -2.55
C ASN A 279 3.35 -14.62 -2.38
N ARG A 280 3.34 -13.35 -1.96
CA ARG A 280 2.16 -12.55 -1.67
C ARG A 280 2.25 -11.18 -2.32
N THR A 281 1.09 -10.61 -2.61
CA THR A 281 0.94 -9.23 -3.07
C THR A 281 -0.36 -8.67 -2.51
N LEU A 282 -0.41 -7.36 -2.33
CA LEU A 282 -1.65 -6.65 -2.07
C LEU A 282 -2.53 -6.67 -3.32
N THR A 283 -3.81 -6.97 -3.13
CA THR A 283 -4.81 -6.98 -4.20
C THR A 283 -6.19 -6.61 -3.68
N HIS A 284 -7.16 -6.36 -4.57
CA HIS A 284 -8.53 -6.06 -4.15
C HIS A 284 -9.21 -7.28 -3.49
N MET A 285 -9.96 -7.04 -2.41
CA MET A 285 -10.78 -8.06 -1.78
C MET A 285 -11.83 -8.58 -2.76
N GLY A 286 -11.91 -9.90 -2.90
CA GLY A 286 -12.86 -10.58 -3.79
C GLY A 286 -12.29 -10.97 -5.16
N GLU A 287 -11.04 -10.63 -5.48
CA GLU A 287 -10.39 -11.14 -6.70
C GLU A 287 -10.08 -12.64 -6.58
N GLN A 288 -10.52 -13.42 -7.58
CA GLN A 288 -10.33 -14.86 -7.64
C GLN A 288 -8.93 -15.27 -8.13
N SER A 289 -8.22 -14.40 -8.84
CA SER A 289 -6.88 -14.69 -9.36
C SER A 289 -5.93 -13.54 -9.07
N THR A 290 -4.82 -13.86 -8.41
CA THR A 290 -3.82 -12.88 -8.01
C THR A 290 -2.56 -13.05 -8.87
N TRP A 291 -2.40 -12.14 -9.80
CA TRP A 291 -1.33 -12.14 -10.81
C TRP A 291 -0.12 -11.31 -10.35
N SER A 292 1.06 -11.79 -10.72
CA SER A 292 2.32 -11.03 -10.73
C SER A 292 3.12 -11.39 -11.98
N SER A 293 3.86 -10.44 -12.54
CA SER A 293 4.83 -10.68 -13.61
C SER A 293 6.23 -10.96 -13.06
#